data_AF-A0A1Q8KHI5-F1
#
_entry.id   AF-A0A1Q8KHI5-F1
#
_cell.length_a   1.000
_cell.length_b   1.000
_cell.length_c   1.000
_cell.angle_alpha   90.00
_cell.angle_beta   90.00
_cell.angle_gamma   90.00
#
_symmetry.space_group_name_H-M   'P 1'
#
loop_
_entity.id
_entity.type
_entity.pdbx_description
1 polymer ?
#
loop_
_entity_poly.entity_id
_entity_poly.type
_entity_poly.pdbx_seq_one_letter_code
_entity_poly.pdbx_strand_id
1 'polypeptide(L)'
;MLRWRSPIRGPWLTSMFALPLLVGLPVVALTGLLDRLAYGRSQAIPDADAVGGLQLPWWEWPVSPSWLFRLTEGLHVVLGIVLVPMVLAKLWSVIPKLFTAPPRNPVRLLERLTLVPLVGSILFLIVTGLLNTQYDYVFGFSFYDGHYAAAWVFMASFALHVVLKLPTVVRSLRSRSLRAELRTPLAATRPEEGPDELVAPDPDPPTVSRRGALALAGGGMLFVAALTVGQVTDRFRATALLLPRGRTTDPAATERGGPNDFPVNRTFVASGIAPDAVGDGWALELTGGDAPVVLDRAALLALPQHTAELPIACVEGWSTLQTWTGVRLADLARAAGVPGPGGATVGSVEAAGPFTRSELGRAQVLAGDSLLALRVNGADLSRDHGFPARLIVPALPGVHNTKWVATIRFRRG
;
A
#
# COMPACT_ATOMS: atom_id res chain seq x y z
N MET A 1 32.28 7.90 25.05
CA MET A 1 31.59 6.65 24.67
C MET A 1 30.13 6.77 25.08
N LEU A 2 29.18 6.66 24.13
CA LEU A 2 27.76 6.58 24.45
C LEU A 2 27.52 5.34 25.32
N ARG A 3 27.18 5.53 26.60
CA ARG A 3 26.93 4.43 27.54
C ARG A 3 25.45 4.06 27.50
N TRP A 4 25.18 2.85 27.02
CA TRP A 4 23.85 2.27 26.94
C TRP A 4 23.47 1.62 28.28
N ARG A 5 22.81 2.37 29.17
CA ARG A 5 22.64 1.99 30.59
C ARG A 5 21.26 1.50 31.01
N SER A 6 20.34 1.30 30.06
CA SER A 6 18.98 0.87 30.43
C SER A 6 18.97 -0.57 30.97
N PRO A 7 18.47 -0.81 32.20
CA PRO A 7 18.47 -2.13 32.84
C PRO A 7 17.44 -3.09 32.24
N ILE A 8 16.50 -2.61 31.42
CA ILE A 8 15.49 -3.47 30.79
C ILE A 8 15.96 -4.11 29.49
N ARG A 9 17.07 -3.63 28.92
CA ARG A 9 17.63 -4.20 27.70
C ARG A 9 18.20 -5.58 27.97
N GLY A 10 18.01 -6.45 26.99
CA GLY A 10 18.52 -7.80 27.00
C GLY A 10 17.87 -8.66 25.93
N PRO A 11 18.35 -9.90 25.76
CA PRO A 11 17.87 -10.82 24.74
C PRO A 11 16.36 -11.10 24.82
N TRP A 12 15.80 -11.25 26.02
CA TRP A 12 14.38 -11.57 26.18
C TRP A 12 13.48 -10.44 25.68
N LEU A 13 13.72 -9.19 26.12
CA LEU A 13 12.90 -8.05 25.67
C LEU A 13 13.06 -7.79 24.17
N THR A 14 14.29 -7.92 23.68
CA THR A 14 14.62 -7.78 22.24
C THR A 14 13.89 -8.81 21.38
N SER A 15 13.69 -10.03 21.90
CA SER A 15 12.92 -11.08 21.26
C SER A 15 11.41 -10.86 21.35
N MET A 16 10.92 -10.30 22.45
CA MET A 16 9.51 -9.90 22.57
C MET A 16 9.11 -8.87 21.51
N PHE A 17 9.95 -7.85 21.28
CA PHE A 17 9.70 -6.89 20.19
C PHE A 17 9.80 -7.52 18.79
N ALA A 18 10.51 -8.64 18.64
CA ALA A 18 10.62 -9.31 17.35
C ALA A 18 9.35 -10.12 16.98
N LEU A 19 8.55 -10.55 17.95
CA LEU A 19 7.41 -11.44 17.69
C LEU A 19 6.35 -10.83 16.76
N PRO A 20 5.86 -9.59 16.97
CA PRO A 20 4.90 -8.99 16.04
C PRO A 20 5.51 -8.74 14.66
N LEU A 21 6.81 -8.40 14.61
CA LEU A 21 7.53 -8.17 13.37
C LEU A 21 7.73 -9.47 12.56
N LEU A 22 7.94 -10.60 13.24
CA LEU A 22 8.10 -11.92 12.63
C LEU A 22 6.85 -12.37 11.86
N VAL A 23 5.67 -11.92 12.29
CA VAL A 23 4.40 -12.22 11.61
C VAL A 23 4.01 -11.09 10.66
N GLY A 24 4.10 -9.84 11.11
CA GLY A 24 3.59 -8.70 10.37
C GLY A 24 4.41 -8.32 9.14
N LEU A 25 5.75 -8.37 9.22
CA LEU A 25 6.61 -7.98 8.09
C LEU A 25 6.49 -8.96 6.90
N PRO A 26 6.39 -10.29 7.09
CA PRO A 26 6.06 -11.19 5.99
C PRO A 26 4.70 -10.91 5.34
N VAL A 27 3.68 -10.54 6.13
CA VAL A 27 2.37 -10.18 5.57
C VAL A 27 2.50 -8.93 4.70
N VAL A 28 3.15 -7.87 5.20
CA VAL A 28 3.40 -6.63 4.42
C VAL A 28 4.18 -6.94 3.14
N ALA A 29 5.23 -7.75 3.22
CA ALA A 29 6.03 -8.11 2.06
C ALA A 29 5.22 -8.91 1.02
N LEU A 30 4.45 -9.90 1.46
CA LEU A 30 3.63 -10.72 0.58
C LEU A 30 2.53 -9.90 -0.09
N THR A 31 1.82 -9.05 0.67
CA THR A 31 0.77 -8.21 0.09
C THR A 31 1.35 -7.22 -0.90
N GLY A 32 2.52 -6.62 -0.64
CA GLY A 32 3.18 -5.75 -1.62
C GLY A 32 3.59 -6.46 -2.92
N LEU A 33 4.00 -7.75 -2.85
CA LEU A 33 4.22 -8.56 -4.05
C LEU A 33 2.92 -8.88 -4.80
N LEU A 34 1.82 -9.13 -4.08
CA LEU A 34 0.50 -9.31 -4.69
C LEU A 34 0.01 -8.02 -5.36
N ASP A 35 0.18 -6.87 -4.71
CA ASP A 35 -0.16 -5.56 -5.27
C ASP A 35 0.65 -5.31 -6.55
N ARG A 36 1.94 -5.68 -6.57
CA ARG A 36 2.75 -5.64 -7.80
C ARG A 36 2.20 -6.51 -8.93
N LEU A 37 1.63 -7.68 -8.63
CA LEU A 37 0.98 -8.52 -9.64
C LEU A 37 -0.30 -7.87 -10.18
N ALA A 38 -1.05 -7.16 -9.35
CA ALA A 38 -2.25 -6.43 -9.75
C ALA A 38 -1.98 -5.31 -10.77
N TYR A 39 -0.77 -4.76 -10.78
CA TYR A 39 -0.30 -3.78 -11.78
C TYR A 39 -0.09 -4.38 -13.19
N GLY A 40 -0.02 -5.70 -13.32
CA GLY A 40 0.06 -6.36 -14.62
C GLY A 40 1.21 -5.88 -15.52
N ARG A 41 0.98 -5.88 -16.84
CA ARG A 41 1.95 -5.45 -17.89
C ARG A 41 1.84 -3.97 -18.26
N SER A 42 0.82 -3.29 -17.76
CA SER A 42 0.18 -2.18 -18.47
C SER A 42 0.61 -0.79 -18.02
N GLN A 43 0.97 -0.68 -16.75
CA GLN A 43 1.66 0.46 -16.18
C GLN A 43 2.91 -0.12 -15.52
N ALA A 44 4.03 -0.08 -16.27
CA ALA A 44 5.33 -0.63 -15.91
C ALA A 44 5.89 0.11 -14.69
N ILE A 45 5.39 -0.30 -13.54
CA ILE A 45 5.73 0.24 -12.24
C ILE A 45 6.01 -0.98 -11.35
N PRO A 46 7.29 -1.31 -11.08
CA PRO A 46 8.50 -0.67 -11.62
C PRO A 46 8.75 -0.91 -13.10
N ASP A 47 9.52 -0.01 -13.72
CA ASP A 47 10.03 -0.18 -15.08
C ASP A 47 10.85 -1.48 -15.17
N ALA A 48 10.63 -2.25 -16.23
CA ALA A 48 11.30 -3.52 -16.48
C ALA A 48 12.83 -3.38 -16.46
N ASP A 49 13.32 -2.27 -17.00
CA ASP A 49 14.74 -1.92 -17.06
C ASP A 49 15.30 -1.49 -15.68
N ALA A 50 14.45 -0.97 -14.80
CA ALA A 50 14.85 -0.51 -13.47
C ALA A 50 15.05 -1.66 -12.46
N VAL A 51 14.32 -2.78 -12.63
CA VAL A 51 14.36 -3.90 -11.67
C VAL A 51 14.95 -5.20 -12.24
N GLY A 52 15.29 -5.21 -13.53
CA GLY A 52 16.02 -6.30 -14.18
C GLY A 52 15.40 -7.67 -13.95
N GLY A 53 16.20 -8.63 -13.47
CA GLY A 53 15.77 -10.01 -13.22
C GLY A 53 14.83 -10.22 -12.03
N LEU A 54 14.51 -9.17 -11.26
CA LEU A 54 13.59 -9.25 -10.11
C LEU A 54 12.12 -9.11 -10.52
N GLN A 55 11.80 -9.20 -11.80
CA GLN A 55 10.42 -9.20 -12.27
C GLN A 55 9.68 -10.46 -11.82
N LEU A 56 8.48 -10.27 -11.28
CA LEU A 56 7.58 -11.38 -11.02
C LEU A 56 7.05 -11.96 -12.34
N PRO A 57 6.78 -13.28 -12.39
CA PRO A 57 6.14 -13.87 -13.55
C PRO A 57 4.80 -13.21 -13.80
N TRP A 58 4.43 -13.11 -15.07
CA TRP A 58 3.15 -12.56 -15.43
C TRP A 58 2.01 -13.48 -14.96
N TRP A 59 0.98 -12.86 -14.40
CA TRP A 59 -0.24 -13.50 -13.94
C TRP A 59 -1.44 -12.65 -14.34
N GLU A 60 -2.53 -13.28 -14.80
CA GLU A 60 -3.78 -12.55 -15.05
C GLU A 60 -4.48 -12.30 -13.72
N TRP A 61 -4.46 -11.03 -13.29
CA TRP A 61 -5.05 -10.64 -12.01
C TRP A 61 -6.57 -10.87 -12.01
N PRO A 62 -7.13 -11.57 -10.99
CA PRO A 62 -8.54 -11.90 -10.96
C PRO A 62 -9.41 -10.67 -10.70
N VAL A 63 -10.62 -10.70 -11.22
CA VAL A 63 -11.66 -9.67 -11.04
C VAL A 63 -12.59 -9.96 -9.85
N SER A 64 -12.42 -11.13 -9.21
CA SER A 64 -13.26 -11.58 -8.10
C SER A 64 -12.40 -12.20 -6.98
N PRO A 65 -12.71 -11.92 -5.70
CA PRO A 65 -13.74 -10.99 -5.25
C PRO A 65 -13.37 -9.53 -5.58
N SER A 66 -14.38 -8.67 -5.80
CA SER A 66 -14.17 -7.27 -6.24
C SER A 66 -13.34 -6.42 -5.27
N TRP A 67 -13.29 -6.83 -4.00
CA TRP A 67 -12.51 -6.18 -2.93
C TRP A 67 -11.07 -6.69 -2.81
N LEU A 68 -10.62 -7.63 -3.65
CA LEU A 68 -9.32 -8.28 -3.48
C LEU A 68 -8.16 -7.28 -3.36
N PHE A 69 -8.02 -6.35 -4.31
CA PHE A 69 -6.95 -5.34 -4.25
C PHE A 69 -7.10 -4.39 -3.06
N ARG A 70 -8.33 -4.04 -2.67
CA ARG A 70 -8.59 -3.27 -1.44
C ARG A 70 -8.04 -3.97 -0.20
N LEU A 71 -8.14 -5.30 -0.14
CA LEU A 71 -7.62 -6.08 0.98
C LEU A 71 -6.08 -6.12 0.96
N THR A 72 -5.47 -6.45 -0.17
CA THR A 72 -4.01 -6.61 -0.26
C THR A 72 -3.30 -5.28 -0.01
N GLU A 73 -3.71 -4.23 -0.71
CA GLU A 73 -3.16 -2.87 -0.56
C GLU A 73 -3.43 -2.33 0.85
N GLY A 74 -4.64 -2.53 1.35
CA GLY A 74 -5.02 -2.08 2.69
C GLY A 74 -4.20 -2.76 3.78
N LEU A 75 -3.96 -4.07 3.67
CA LEU A 75 -3.06 -4.79 4.57
C LEU A 75 -1.62 -4.30 4.43
N HIS A 76 -1.12 -4.13 3.21
CA HIS A 76 0.25 -3.67 2.95
C HIS A 76 0.53 -2.34 3.67
N VAL A 77 -0.31 -1.34 3.40
CA VAL A 77 -0.07 0.02 3.91
C VAL A 77 -0.44 0.17 5.38
N VAL A 78 -1.64 -0.28 5.80
CA VAL A 78 -2.08 -0.10 7.19
C VAL A 78 -1.17 -0.88 8.13
N LEU A 79 -0.83 -2.13 7.81
CA LEU A 79 0.08 -2.92 8.66
C LEU A 79 1.49 -2.33 8.64
N GLY A 80 1.98 -1.86 7.48
CA GLY A 80 3.27 -1.16 7.38
C GLY A 80 3.37 0.02 8.35
N ILE A 81 2.33 0.86 8.41
CA ILE A 81 2.26 2.01 9.33
C ILE A 81 2.14 1.55 10.79
N VAL A 82 1.27 0.57 11.07
CA VAL A 82 1.02 0.04 12.43
C VAL A 82 2.26 -0.60 13.05
N LEU A 83 3.15 -1.18 12.24
CA LEU A 83 4.38 -1.81 12.73
C LEU A 83 5.50 -0.82 13.08
N VAL A 84 5.41 0.47 12.69
CA VAL A 84 6.48 1.46 12.91
C VAL A 84 6.91 1.57 14.38
N PRO A 85 6.00 1.71 15.37
CA PRO A 85 6.40 1.76 16.78
C PRO A 85 7.18 0.52 17.23
N MET A 86 6.84 -0.66 16.71
CA MET A 86 7.52 -1.91 17.04
C MET A 86 8.89 -2.01 16.38
N VAL A 87 9.03 -1.55 15.14
CA VAL A 87 10.34 -1.43 14.47
C VAL A 87 11.25 -0.49 15.27
N LEU A 88 10.76 0.67 15.70
CA LEU A 88 11.53 1.60 16.53
C LEU A 88 11.93 1.00 17.87
N ALA A 89 11.00 0.30 18.56
CA ALA A 89 11.30 -0.41 19.80
C ALA A 89 12.36 -1.50 19.60
N LYS A 90 12.27 -2.24 18.49
CA LYS A 90 13.26 -3.25 18.11
C LYS A 90 14.62 -2.62 17.83
N LEU A 91 14.70 -1.55 17.05
CA LEU A 91 15.93 -0.82 16.76
C LEU A 91 16.57 -0.27 18.04
N TRP A 92 15.79 0.33 18.93
CA TRP A 92 16.26 0.80 20.23
C TRP A 92 16.84 -0.33 21.08
N SER A 93 16.25 -1.53 21.03
CA SER A 93 16.74 -2.68 21.80
C SER A 93 18.10 -3.20 21.31
N VAL A 94 18.39 -3.08 20.00
CA VAL A 94 19.61 -3.62 19.38
C VAL A 94 20.67 -2.56 19.08
N ILE A 95 20.37 -1.26 19.24
CA ILE A 95 21.28 -0.16 18.91
C ILE A 95 22.70 -0.30 19.51
N PRO A 96 22.92 -0.86 20.73
CA PRO A 96 24.28 -1.00 21.25
C PRO A 96 25.18 -1.86 20.36
N LYS A 97 24.61 -2.83 19.62
CA LYS A 97 25.36 -3.71 18.71
C LYS A 97 26.02 -2.96 17.57
N LEU A 98 25.47 -1.81 17.17
CA LEU A 98 26.03 -0.96 16.11
C LEU A 98 27.29 -0.20 16.57
N PHE A 99 27.51 -0.07 17.88
CA PHE A 99 28.62 0.70 18.47
C PHE A 99 29.66 -0.15 19.21
N THR A 100 29.51 -1.47 19.20
CA THR A 100 30.51 -2.40 19.75
C THR A 100 31.51 -2.78 18.67
N ALA A 101 32.78 -2.97 19.05
CA ALA A 101 33.83 -3.36 18.13
C ALA A 101 33.43 -4.60 17.31
N PRO A 102 33.79 -4.67 16.01
CA PRO A 102 33.46 -5.82 15.18
C PRO A 102 34.08 -7.09 15.78
N PRO A 103 33.34 -8.21 15.77
CA PRO A 103 33.85 -9.47 16.27
C PRO A 103 35.01 -9.94 15.41
N ARG A 104 36.06 -10.50 16.04
CA ARG A 104 37.22 -11.08 15.33
C ARG A 104 36.88 -12.36 14.58
N ASN A 105 35.77 -13.02 14.95
CA ASN A 105 35.30 -14.22 14.28
C ASN A 105 34.60 -13.84 12.96
N PRO A 106 35.03 -14.38 11.81
CA PRO A 106 34.54 -13.98 10.49
C PRO A 106 33.06 -14.32 10.29
N VAL A 107 32.55 -15.41 10.88
CA VAL A 107 31.13 -15.79 10.82
C VAL A 107 30.28 -14.78 11.60
N ARG A 108 30.72 -14.38 12.80
CA ARG A 108 30.04 -13.34 13.58
C ARG A 108 30.13 -11.96 12.92
N LEU A 109 31.22 -11.69 12.21
CA LEU A 109 31.38 -10.45 11.45
C LEU A 109 30.39 -10.42 10.28
N LEU A 110 30.30 -11.51 9.52
CA LEU A 110 29.34 -11.64 8.44
C LEU A 110 27.90 -11.49 8.95
N GLU A 111 27.56 -12.11 10.09
CA GLU A 111 26.26 -11.93 10.73
C GLU A 111 25.96 -10.49 11.14
N ARG A 112 26.97 -9.68 11.49
CA ARG A 112 26.77 -8.25 11.75
C ARG A 112 26.64 -7.45 10.47
N LEU A 113 27.40 -7.80 9.43
CA LEU A 113 27.32 -7.12 8.13
C LEU A 113 25.94 -7.29 7.49
N THR A 114 25.23 -8.41 7.71
CA THR A 114 23.85 -8.59 7.22
C THR A 114 22.83 -7.66 7.89
N LEU A 115 23.16 -7.02 9.02
CA LEU A 115 22.27 -6.04 9.66
C LEU A 115 22.20 -4.72 8.89
N VAL A 116 23.26 -4.35 8.17
CA VAL A 116 23.29 -3.10 7.39
C VAL A 116 22.22 -3.09 6.30
N PRO A 117 22.16 -4.07 5.37
CA PRO A 117 21.10 -4.09 4.38
C PRO A 117 19.72 -4.32 5.01
N LEU A 118 19.61 -5.08 6.10
CA LEU A 118 18.33 -5.28 6.81
C LEU A 118 17.77 -3.97 7.38
N VAL A 119 18.57 -3.24 8.16
CA VAL A 119 18.16 -1.99 8.81
C VAL A 119 18.00 -0.87 7.79
N GLY A 120 18.92 -0.77 6.83
CA GLY A 120 18.84 0.22 5.75
C GLY A 120 17.57 0.06 4.92
N SER A 121 17.28 -1.17 4.48
CA SER A 121 16.10 -1.44 3.65
C SER A 121 14.78 -1.23 4.40
N ILE A 122 14.63 -1.70 5.65
CA ILE A 122 13.38 -1.47 6.39
C ILE A 122 13.12 0.01 6.68
N LEU A 123 14.17 0.79 7.00
CA LEU A 123 14.04 2.23 7.20
C LEU A 123 13.68 2.94 5.89
N PHE A 124 14.34 2.56 4.79
CA PHE A 124 14.02 3.08 3.47
C PHE A 124 12.56 2.79 3.09
N LEU A 125 12.10 1.55 3.26
CA LEU A 125 10.72 1.15 2.95
C LEU A 125 9.70 1.92 3.80
N ILE A 126 9.92 2.03 5.12
CA ILE A 126 9.01 2.78 5.99
C ILE A 126 8.97 4.26 5.59
N VAL A 127 10.11 4.89 5.38
CA VAL A 127 10.18 6.33 5.07
C VAL A 127 9.57 6.61 3.70
N THR A 128 9.96 5.87 2.66
CA THR A 128 9.41 6.05 1.32
C THR A 128 7.93 5.71 1.25
N GLY A 129 7.49 4.65 1.93
CA GLY A 129 6.08 4.27 2.02
C GLY A 129 5.24 5.34 2.71
N LEU A 130 5.69 5.85 3.87
CA LEU A 130 5.00 6.94 4.56
C LEU A 130 4.91 8.19 3.69
N LEU A 131 6.00 8.61 3.06
CA LEU A 131 6.01 9.79 2.19
C LEU A 131 5.08 9.60 0.97
N ASN A 132 5.02 8.40 0.38
CA ASN A 132 4.04 8.09 -0.67
C ASN A 132 2.59 8.23 -0.17
N THR A 133 2.24 7.74 1.02
CA THR A 133 0.88 7.94 1.59
C THR A 133 0.56 9.40 1.89
N GLN A 134 1.58 10.25 2.03
CA GLN A 134 1.43 11.69 2.25
C GLN A 134 1.41 12.50 0.95
N TYR A 135 1.48 11.86 -0.22
CA TYR A 135 1.67 12.50 -1.54
C TYR A 135 2.97 13.33 -1.64
N ASP A 136 3.97 13.00 -0.81
CA ASP A 136 5.21 13.76 -0.74
C ASP A 136 6.34 13.04 -1.48
N TYR A 137 6.52 13.40 -2.74
CA TYR A 137 7.51 12.80 -3.64
C TYR A 137 8.80 13.64 -3.69
N VAL A 138 9.42 13.90 -2.54
CA VAL A 138 10.70 14.64 -2.43
C VAL A 138 11.90 13.91 -3.02
N PHE A 139 11.73 12.66 -3.48
CA PHE A 139 12.82 11.82 -3.96
C PHE A 139 13.12 12.08 -5.44
N GLY A 140 14.40 12.15 -5.80
CA GLY A 140 14.85 12.25 -7.19
C GLY A 140 14.78 10.93 -7.99
N PHE A 141 13.97 9.96 -7.56
CA PHE A 141 13.82 8.64 -8.18
C PHE A 141 12.35 8.18 -8.16
N SER A 142 12.00 7.21 -9.01
CA SER A 142 10.68 6.57 -9.02
C SER A 142 10.44 5.86 -7.69
N PHE A 143 9.46 6.33 -6.91
CA PHE A 143 9.04 5.69 -5.65
C PHE A 143 8.91 4.18 -5.82
N TYR A 144 8.20 3.76 -6.86
CA TYR A 144 7.88 2.35 -7.08
C TYR A 144 9.11 1.50 -7.36
N ASP A 145 10.05 1.98 -8.19
CA ASP A 145 11.28 1.25 -8.51
C ASP A 145 12.16 1.09 -7.28
N GLY A 146 12.39 2.20 -6.57
CA GLY A 146 13.21 2.21 -5.36
C GLY A 146 12.61 1.37 -4.26
N HIS A 147 11.30 1.51 -4.02
CA HIS A 147 10.58 0.76 -2.99
C HIS A 147 10.57 -0.74 -3.29
N TYR A 148 10.35 -1.14 -4.53
CA TYR A 148 10.37 -2.55 -4.93
C TYR A 148 11.77 -3.18 -4.83
N ALA A 149 12.81 -2.47 -5.30
CA ALA A 149 14.18 -2.94 -5.19
C ALA A 149 14.60 -3.10 -3.71
N ALA A 150 14.27 -2.12 -2.87
CA ALA A 150 14.51 -2.19 -1.44
C ALA A 150 13.73 -3.33 -0.76
N ALA A 151 12.52 -3.66 -1.25
CA ALA A 151 11.73 -4.77 -0.73
C ALA A 151 12.43 -6.11 -0.93
N TRP A 152 13.07 -6.35 -2.08
CA TRP A 152 13.86 -7.57 -2.31
C TRP A 152 15.07 -7.67 -1.38
N VAL A 153 15.81 -6.56 -1.22
CA VAL A 153 16.94 -6.50 -0.27
C VAL A 153 16.46 -6.78 1.16
N PHE A 154 15.33 -6.20 1.55
CA PHE A 154 14.72 -6.43 2.85
C PHE A 154 14.32 -7.90 3.04
N MET A 155 13.54 -8.47 2.11
CA MET A 155 13.05 -9.86 2.22
C MET A 155 14.20 -10.86 2.35
N ALA A 156 15.24 -10.73 1.52
CA ALA A 156 16.40 -11.62 1.58
C ALA A 156 17.16 -11.46 2.90
N SER A 157 17.41 -10.22 3.34
CA SER A 157 18.10 -9.93 4.59
C SER A 157 17.28 -10.39 5.81
N PHE A 158 15.96 -10.20 5.77
CA PHE A 158 15.04 -10.57 6.84
C PHE A 158 14.92 -12.08 6.96
N ALA A 159 14.75 -12.81 5.86
CA ALA A 159 14.73 -14.27 5.88
C ALA A 159 16.02 -14.85 6.47
N LEU A 160 17.18 -14.36 6.02
CA LEU A 160 18.48 -14.76 6.56
C LEU A 160 18.60 -14.43 8.05
N HIS A 161 18.18 -13.23 8.45
CA HIS A 161 18.20 -12.80 9.85
C HIS A 161 17.31 -13.68 10.73
N VAL A 162 16.11 -14.02 10.27
CA VAL A 162 15.19 -14.93 10.97
C VAL A 162 15.84 -16.29 11.14
N VAL A 163 16.39 -16.90 10.09
CA VAL A 163 17.06 -18.20 10.16
C VAL A 163 18.21 -18.19 11.19
N LEU A 164 19.06 -17.16 11.15
CA LEU A 164 20.21 -17.05 12.06
C LEU A 164 19.80 -16.78 13.52
N LYS A 165 18.77 -15.96 13.74
CA LYS A 165 18.38 -15.51 15.09
C LYS A 165 17.26 -16.33 15.71
N LEU A 166 16.56 -17.19 14.98
CA LEU A 166 15.47 -18.00 15.52
C LEU A 166 15.89 -18.85 16.74
N PRO A 167 17.03 -19.56 16.75
CA PRO A 167 17.44 -20.31 17.95
C PRO A 167 17.68 -19.40 19.16
N THR A 168 18.25 -18.21 18.92
CA THR A 168 18.47 -17.19 19.97
C THR A 168 17.14 -16.69 20.52
N VAL A 169 16.17 -16.39 19.65
CA VAL A 169 14.82 -15.97 20.03
C VAL A 169 14.13 -17.06 20.83
N VAL A 170 14.13 -18.31 20.39
CA VAL A 170 13.49 -19.41 21.12
C VAL A 170 14.11 -19.60 22.50
N ARG A 171 15.45 -19.55 22.60
CA ARG A 171 16.16 -19.68 23.88
C ARG A 171 15.87 -18.51 24.82
N SER A 172 15.94 -17.27 24.32
CA SER A 172 15.69 -16.10 25.15
C SER A 172 14.24 -16.07 25.62
N LEU A 173 13.26 -16.36 24.78
CA LEU A 173 11.86 -16.38 25.16
C LEU A 173 11.54 -17.44 26.23
N ARG A 174 12.29 -18.55 26.25
CA ARG A 174 12.17 -19.59 27.28
C ARG A 174 12.87 -19.24 28.58
N SER A 175 13.84 -18.32 28.58
CA SER A 175 14.64 -18.02 29.78
C SER A 175 13.87 -17.23 30.83
N ARG A 176 12.78 -16.54 30.46
CA ARG A 176 11.97 -15.74 31.40
C ARG A 176 10.48 -15.85 31.05
N SER A 177 9.64 -15.90 32.08
CA SER A 177 8.18 -15.97 31.92
C SER A 177 7.59 -14.61 31.61
N LEU A 178 6.85 -14.50 30.49
CA LEU A 178 6.11 -13.28 30.15
C LEU A 178 5.15 -12.86 31.27
N ARG A 179 4.43 -13.82 31.86
CA ARG A 179 3.48 -13.53 32.96
C ARG A 179 4.19 -12.98 34.20
N ALA A 180 5.40 -13.44 34.48
CA ALA A 180 6.20 -12.92 35.60
C ALA A 180 6.65 -11.47 35.30
N GLU A 181 7.24 -11.22 34.12
CA GLU A 181 7.71 -9.88 33.74
C GLU A 181 6.57 -8.85 33.63
N LEU A 182 5.37 -9.27 33.23
CA LEU A 182 4.19 -8.40 33.24
C LEU A 182 3.72 -8.06 34.68
N ARG A 183 4.12 -8.82 35.69
CA ARG A 183 3.77 -8.54 37.10
C ARG A 183 4.89 -7.83 37.84
N THR A 184 6.13 -7.90 37.37
CA THR A 184 7.28 -7.23 37.98
C THR A 184 7.08 -5.71 38.04
N PRO A 185 7.02 -5.11 39.24
CA PRO A 185 6.93 -3.66 39.38
C PRO A 185 8.25 -2.97 39.00
N LEU A 186 8.22 -1.66 38.79
CA LEU A 186 9.40 -0.87 38.43
C LEU A 186 10.56 -1.08 39.40
N ALA A 187 10.30 -0.98 40.70
CA ALA A 187 11.31 -1.12 41.76
C ALA A 187 11.99 -2.51 41.79
N ALA A 188 11.32 -3.55 41.28
CA ALA A 188 11.86 -4.91 41.21
C ALA A 188 12.44 -5.25 39.83
N THR A 189 12.46 -4.30 38.89
CA THR A 189 13.01 -4.53 37.56
C THR A 189 14.53 -4.63 37.64
N ARG A 190 15.07 -5.79 37.26
CA ARG A 190 16.50 -6.06 37.21
C ARG A 190 16.99 -6.34 35.79
N PRO A 191 18.28 -6.09 35.49
CA PRO A 191 18.97 -6.55 34.29
C PRO A 191 18.79 -8.04 34.04
N GLU A 192 18.82 -8.45 32.78
CA GLU A 192 18.92 -9.88 32.44
C GLU A 192 20.32 -10.38 32.82
N GLU A 193 20.42 -11.64 33.25
CA GLU A 193 21.69 -12.26 33.64
C GLU A 193 22.41 -12.84 32.42
N GLY A 194 23.75 -12.79 32.45
CA GLY A 194 24.62 -13.45 31.48
C GLY A 194 25.38 -12.49 30.55
N PRO A 195 26.46 -12.97 29.92
CA PRO A 195 27.33 -12.17 29.06
C PRO A 195 26.72 -12.02 27.66
N ASP A 196 25.71 -11.15 27.51
CA ASP A 196 25.18 -10.74 26.21
C ASP A 196 25.43 -9.24 25.97
N GLU A 197 25.82 -8.88 24.75
CA GLU A 197 26.10 -7.50 24.33
C GLU A 197 24.88 -6.57 24.45
N LEU A 198 23.67 -7.12 24.54
CA LEU A 198 22.44 -6.37 24.75
C LEU A 198 22.19 -6.02 26.22
N VAL A 199 22.83 -6.72 27.15
CA VAL A 199 22.74 -6.44 28.59
C VAL A 199 23.69 -5.29 28.91
N ALA A 200 23.17 -4.27 29.60
CA ALA A 200 23.98 -3.13 30.04
C ALA A 200 25.02 -3.58 31.09
N PRO A 201 26.33 -3.37 30.87
CA PRO A 201 27.36 -3.79 31.83
C PRO A 201 27.32 -3.01 33.15
N ASP A 202 26.91 -1.75 33.09
CA ASP A 202 26.79 -0.81 34.21
C ASP A 202 25.41 -0.14 34.12
N PRO A 203 24.33 -0.85 34.52
CA PRO A 203 22.97 -0.39 34.35
C PRO A 203 22.58 0.68 35.38
N ASP A 204 21.92 1.74 34.92
CA ASP A 204 21.29 2.73 35.80
C ASP A 204 20.03 2.14 36.47
N PRO A 205 19.50 2.76 37.54
CA PRO A 205 18.20 2.40 38.09
C PRO A 205 17.09 2.40 37.03
N PRO A 206 16.15 1.44 37.07
CA PRO A 206 15.09 1.36 36.07
C PRO A 206 14.16 2.57 36.16
N THR A 207 14.00 3.28 35.05
CA THR A 207 12.97 4.34 34.87
C THR A 207 11.67 3.80 34.28
N VAL A 208 11.73 2.62 33.66
CA VAL A 208 10.57 1.91 33.11
C VAL A 208 10.73 0.40 33.34
N SER A 209 9.62 -0.32 33.53
CA SER A 209 9.62 -1.79 33.63
C SER A 209 9.54 -2.43 32.24
N ARG A 210 9.85 -3.73 32.11
CA ARG A 210 9.63 -4.44 30.85
C ARG A 210 8.16 -4.44 30.43
N ARG A 211 7.23 -4.57 31.39
CA ARG A 211 5.79 -4.34 31.15
C ARG A 211 5.56 -2.96 30.53
N GLY A 212 6.11 -1.91 31.12
CA GLY A 212 5.94 -0.54 30.62
C GLY A 212 6.46 -0.37 29.20
N ALA A 213 7.62 -0.93 28.89
CA ALA A 213 8.19 -0.90 27.54
C ALA A 213 7.33 -1.67 26.52
N LEU A 214 6.84 -2.87 26.87
CA LEU A 214 5.94 -3.65 26.03
C LEU A 214 4.60 -2.95 25.83
N ALA A 215 4.04 -2.36 26.89
CA ALA A 215 2.80 -1.60 26.84
C ALA A 215 2.94 -0.34 26.00
N LEU A 216 4.09 0.35 26.06
CA LEU A 216 4.37 1.52 25.23
C LEU A 216 4.47 1.14 23.75
N ALA A 217 5.26 0.11 23.42
CA ALA A 217 5.42 -0.33 22.03
C ALA A 217 4.11 -0.88 21.45
N GLY A 218 3.46 -1.81 22.15
CA GLY A 218 2.19 -2.40 21.73
C GLY A 218 1.03 -1.41 21.75
N GLY A 219 0.95 -0.56 22.77
CA GLY A 219 -0.02 0.53 22.85
C GLY A 219 0.18 1.56 21.74
N GLY A 220 1.43 1.88 21.39
CA GLY A 220 1.76 2.70 20.24
C GLY A 220 1.27 2.10 18.93
N MET A 221 1.46 0.79 18.70
CA MET A 221 0.90 0.10 17.54
C MET A 221 -0.63 0.19 17.50
N LEU A 222 -1.31 -0.10 18.62
CA LEU A 222 -2.78 -0.05 18.71
C LEU A 222 -3.31 1.37 18.49
N PHE A 223 -2.62 2.37 19.04
CA PHE A 223 -2.96 3.77 18.86
C PHE A 223 -2.84 4.15 17.38
N VAL A 224 -1.71 3.85 16.74
CA VAL A 224 -1.52 4.09 15.31
C VAL A 224 -2.57 3.34 14.47
N ALA A 225 -2.90 2.09 14.81
CA ALA A 225 -3.95 1.33 14.14
C ALA A 225 -5.33 2.01 14.24
N ALA A 226 -5.67 2.52 15.42
CA ALA A 226 -6.91 3.27 15.61
C ALA A 226 -6.96 4.53 14.74
N LEU A 227 -5.82 5.21 14.54
CA LEU A 227 -5.69 6.41 13.71
C LEU A 227 -5.57 6.15 12.19
N THR A 228 -5.52 4.89 11.74
CA THR A 228 -5.32 4.56 10.31
C THR A 228 -6.30 3.55 9.76
N VAL A 229 -7.01 2.77 10.59
CA VAL A 229 -7.99 1.77 10.12
C VAL A 229 -9.10 2.39 9.24
N GLY A 230 -9.47 3.65 9.52
CA GLY A 230 -10.42 4.42 8.73
C GLY A 230 -9.98 4.69 7.30
N GLN A 231 -8.70 4.54 6.96
CA GLN A 231 -8.20 4.74 5.60
C GLN A 231 -8.76 3.72 4.62
N VAL A 232 -9.03 2.50 5.09
CA VAL A 232 -9.44 1.36 4.26
C VAL A 232 -10.81 0.82 4.61
N THR A 233 -11.49 1.41 5.60
CA THR A 233 -12.82 1.00 6.06
C THR A 233 -13.76 2.21 6.11
N ASP A 234 -14.86 2.15 5.36
CA ASP A 234 -15.79 3.27 5.27
C ASP A 234 -16.49 3.53 6.61
N ARG A 235 -16.78 2.47 7.37
CA ARG A 235 -17.39 2.54 8.72
C ARG A 235 -16.59 3.37 9.72
N PHE A 236 -15.25 3.40 9.59
CA PHE A 236 -14.37 4.10 10.53
C PHE A 236 -13.65 5.28 9.88
N ARG A 237 -14.16 5.82 8.77
CA ARG A 237 -13.51 6.89 7.97
C ARG A 237 -13.03 8.08 8.81
N ALA A 238 -13.80 8.47 9.83
CA ALA A 238 -13.45 9.56 10.74
C ALA A 238 -12.11 9.37 11.47
N THR A 239 -11.61 8.14 11.58
CA THR A 239 -10.34 7.83 12.22
C THR A 239 -9.14 7.91 11.29
N ALA A 240 -9.31 8.15 9.98
CA ALA A 240 -8.22 8.31 9.01
C ALA A 240 -7.45 9.63 9.20
N LEU A 241 -6.93 9.87 10.40
CA LEU A 241 -6.32 11.14 10.82
C LEU A 241 -4.98 11.39 10.14
N LEU A 242 -4.29 10.32 9.74
CA LEU A 242 -2.97 10.39 9.13
C LEU A 242 -3.02 10.40 7.60
N LEU A 243 -4.21 10.30 7.00
CA LEU A 243 -4.37 10.25 5.55
C LEU A 243 -4.70 11.65 5.00
N PRO A 244 -3.94 12.16 4.04
CA PRO A 244 -4.27 13.43 3.42
C PRO A 244 -5.59 13.29 2.67
N ARG A 245 -6.53 14.19 2.96
CA ARG A 245 -7.90 14.18 2.40
C ARG A 245 -8.71 12.94 2.78
N GLY A 246 -8.32 12.21 3.84
CA GLY A 246 -8.92 10.94 4.25
C GLY A 246 -10.23 11.02 5.05
N ARG A 247 -10.62 12.23 5.51
CA ARG A 247 -11.74 12.46 6.43
C ARG A 247 -12.98 13.09 5.77
N THR A 248 -13.02 13.17 4.45
CA THR A 248 -14.14 13.73 3.69
C THR A 248 -15.37 12.84 3.83
N THR A 249 -16.23 13.18 4.79
CA THR A 249 -17.62 12.72 4.93
C THR A 249 -18.38 13.78 5.73
N ASP A 250 -18.98 14.76 5.08
CA ASP A 250 -19.99 15.64 5.73
C ASP A 250 -21.31 15.61 4.95
N PRO A 251 -22.30 14.78 5.31
CA PRO A 251 -23.56 14.65 4.57
C PRO A 251 -24.34 15.97 4.32
N ALA A 252 -23.99 17.07 4.99
CA ALA A 252 -24.71 18.34 4.95
C ALA A 252 -24.10 19.41 4.03
N ALA A 253 -22.90 19.23 3.45
CA ALA A 253 -22.29 20.27 2.61
C ALA A 253 -22.40 19.98 1.10
N THR A 254 -22.58 21.07 0.34
CA THR A 254 -22.92 21.05 -1.10
C THR A 254 -21.71 20.83 -2.01
N GLU A 255 -20.50 20.82 -1.46
CA GLU A 255 -19.24 20.51 -2.16
C GLU A 255 -18.44 19.39 -1.45
N ARG A 256 -18.40 19.42 -0.10
CA ARG A 256 -17.98 18.32 0.78
C ARG A 256 -19.24 17.68 1.35
N GLY A 257 -19.51 16.41 1.07
CA GLY A 257 -20.72 15.73 1.53
C GLY A 257 -21.59 15.14 0.47
N GLY A 258 -21.41 15.61 -0.76
CA GLY A 258 -22.18 15.17 -1.90
C GLY A 258 -21.79 13.75 -2.34
N PRO A 259 -22.49 13.22 -3.36
CA PRO A 259 -22.22 11.92 -3.97
C PRO A 259 -20.76 11.70 -4.42
N ASN A 260 -19.98 12.77 -4.60
CA ASN A 260 -18.58 12.74 -5.00
C ASN A 260 -17.61 13.03 -3.83
N ASP A 261 -18.07 13.08 -2.58
CA ASP A 261 -17.20 13.42 -1.44
C ASP A 261 -16.42 12.20 -0.93
N PHE A 262 -15.42 11.79 -1.71
CA PHE A 262 -14.48 10.76 -1.32
C PHE A 262 -13.07 11.08 -1.83
N PRO A 263 -12.02 10.43 -1.30
CA PRO A 263 -10.65 10.85 -1.58
C PRO A 263 -10.31 10.86 -3.08
N VAL A 264 -9.47 11.83 -3.46
CA VAL A 264 -8.95 12.04 -4.81
C VAL A 264 -7.43 12.02 -4.75
N ASN A 265 -6.82 11.17 -5.59
CA ASN A 265 -5.36 11.10 -5.71
C ASN A 265 -4.79 12.28 -6.51
N ARG A 266 -5.35 12.52 -7.71
CA ARG A 266 -4.91 13.55 -8.66
C ARG A 266 -6.10 14.44 -9.02
N THR A 267 -6.08 15.73 -8.70
CA THR A 267 -7.20 16.62 -9.06
C THR A 267 -7.19 16.96 -10.56
N PHE A 268 -8.32 17.44 -11.07
CA PHE A 268 -8.46 17.97 -12.42
C PHE A 268 -7.55 19.17 -12.66
N VAL A 269 -7.39 20.03 -11.65
CA VAL A 269 -6.44 21.15 -11.74
C VAL A 269 -5.00 20.63 -11.84
N ALA A 270 -4.64 19.63 -11.04
CA ALA A 270 -3.29 19.07 -11.04
C ALA A 270 -2.95 18.26 -12.31
N SER A 271 -3.95 17.79 -13.06
CA SER A 271 -3.72 17.11 -14.34
C SER A 271 -3.43 18.07 -15.49
N GLY A 272 -3.73 19.37 -15.33
CA GLY A 272 -3.51 20.38 -16.36
C GLY A 272 -4.41 20.24 -17.59
N ILE A 273 -5.48 19.45 -17.50
CA ILE A 273 -6.45 19.29 -18.59
C ILE A 273 -7.21 20.60 -18.81
N ALA A 274 -7.30 21.03 -20.06
CA ALA A 274 -8.12 22.18 -20.42
C ALA A 274 -9.61 21.88 -20.16
N PRO A 275 -10.37 22.78 -19.50
CA PRO A 275 -11.78 22.56 -19.19
C PRO A 275 -12.64 22.13 -20.39
N ASP A 276 -12.38 22.69 -21.57
CA ASP A 276 -13.15 22.40 -22.78
C ASP A 276 -12.90 20.97 -23.32
N ALA A 277 -11.74 20.38 -23.02
CA ALA A 277 -11.41 19.02 -23.46
C ALA A 277 -12.27 17.93 -22.79
N VAL A 278 -12.97 18.28 -21.71
CA VAL A 278 -13.94 17.43 -21.01
C VAL A 278 -15.35 18.06 -21.00
N GLY A 279 -15.58 19.09 -21.81
CA GLY A 279 -16.86 19.81 -21.94
C GLY A 279 -17.78 19.20 -23.00
N ASP A 280 -18.65 20.03 -23.59
CA ASP A 280 -19.68 19.58 -24.53
C ASP A 280 -19.12 18.95 -25.83
N GLY A 281 -17.90 19.34 -26.21
CA GLY A 281 -17.21 18.79 -27.39
C GLY A 281 -16.49 17.47 -27.13
N TRP A 282 -16.52 16.94 -25.90
CA TRP A 282 -15.89 15.66 -25.60
C TRP A 282 -16.63 14.49 -26.26
N ALA A 283 -15.87 13.54 -26.78
CA ALA A 283 -16.39 12.26 -27.25
C ALA A 283 -15.43 11.12 -26.91
N LEU A 284 -15.99 9.93 -26.73
CA LEU A 284 -15.26 8.68 -26.56
C LEU A 284 -15.00 8.05 -27.93
N GLU A 285 -13.75 7.74 -28.22
CA GLU A 285 -13.37 6.96 -29.40
C GLU A 285 -13.16 5.48 -29.03
N LEU A 286 -13.93 4.60 -29.66
CA LEU A 286 -13.79 3.16 -29.55
C LEU A 286 -13.11 2.61 -30.81
N THR A 287 -12.05 1.82 -30.64
CA THR A 287 -11.28 1.23 -31.75
C THR A 287 -11.05 -0.27 -31.55
N GLY A 288 -10.60 -0.96 -32.60
CA GLY A 288 -10.34 -2.41 -32.61
C GLY A 288 -11.22 -3.20 -33.59
N GLY A 289 -12.40 -2.66 -33.93
CA GLY A 289 -13.27 -3.12 -35.01
C GLY A 289 -12.76 -2.71 -36.39
N ASP A 290 -13.61 -2.91 -37.40
CA ASP A 290 -13.27 -2.58 -38.80
C ASP A 290 -13.26 -1.06 -39.04
N ALA A 291 -14.03 -0.30 -38.26
CA ALA A 291 -14.05 1.16 -38.27
C ALA A 291 -14.13 1.71 -36.82
N PRO A 292 -13.55 2.89 -36.55
CA PRO A 292 -13.70 3.54 -35.25
C PRO A 292 -15.15 3.96 -35.02
N VAL A 293 -15.60 3.87 -33.76
CA VAL A 293 -16.92 4.34 -33.31
C VAL A 293 -16.71 5.49 -32.35
N VAL A 294 -17.35 6.63 -32.62
CA VAL A 294 -17.26 7.82 -31.78
C VAL A 294 -18.61 8.04 -31.10
N LEU A 295 -18.60 8.13 -29.77
CA LEU A 295 -19.79 8.33 -28.94
C LEU A 295 -19.62 9.58 -28.08
N ASP A 296 -20.49 10.56 -28.24
CA ASP A 296 -20.57 11.65 -27.27
C ASP A 296 -21.19 11.16 -25.94
N ARG A 297 -21.21 12.03 -24.94
CA ARG A 297 -21.75 11.68 -23.61
C ARG A 297 -23.24 11.37 -23.66
N ALA A 298 -24.02 12.05 -24.49
CA ALA A 298 -25.47 11.82 -24.60
C ALA A 298 -25.77 10.43 -25.19
N ALA A 299 -25.02 10.02 -26.22
CA ALA A 299 -25.07 8.69 -26.79
C ALA A 299 -24.72 7.61 -25.76
N LEU A 300 -23.67 7.83 -24.95
CA LEU A 300 -23.30 6.91 -23.86
C LEU A 300 -24.39 6.79 -22.79
N LEU A 301 -25.08 7.88 -22.44
CA LEU A 301 -26.20 7.87 -21.50
C LEU A 301 -27.44 7.14 -22.04
N ALA A 302 -27.60 7.11 -23.38
CA ALA A 302 -28.70 6.41 -24.04
C ALA A 302 -28.46 4.89 -24.18
N LEU A 303 -27.22 4.43 -24.04
CA LEU A 303 -26.91 2.99 -24.00
C LEU A 303 -27.44 2.34 -22.71
N PRO A 304 -27.61 1.00 -22.68
CA PRO A 304 -27.96 0.28 -21.45
C PRO A 304 -26.98 0.61 -20.31
N GLN A 305 -27.53 1.17 -19.23
CA GLN A 305 -26.75 1.50 -18.04
C GLN A 305 -26.71 0.29 -17.10
N HIS A 306 -25.57 0.08 -16.46
CA HIS A 306 -25.36 -0.89 -15.39
C HIS A 306 -24.84 -0.20 -14.14
N THR A 307 -25.30 -0.67 -12.97
CA THR A 307 -24.92 -0.15 -11.66
C THR A 307 -24.24 -1.24 -10.86
N ALA A 308 -23.08 -0.93 -10.28
CA ALA A 308 -22.32 -1.84 -9.44
C ALA A 308 -21.75 -1.12 -8.21
N GLU A 309 -21.75 -1.82 -7.07
CA GLU A 309 -21.07 -1.35 -5.86
C GLU A 309 -19.64 -1.90 -5.85
N LEU A 310 -18.65 -1.05 -6.06
CA LEU A 310 -17.25 -1.44 -6.22
C LEU A 310 -16.30 -0.55 -5.42
N PRO A 311 -15.28 -1.13 -4.78
CA PRO A 311 -14.28 -0.35 -4.11
C PRO A 311 -13.35 0.33 -5.12
N ILE A 312 -12.99 1.57 -4.83
CA ILE A 312 -11.81 2.22 -5.40
C ILE A 312 -10.72 2.20 -4.32
N ALA A 313 -9.56 1.63 -4.63
CA ALA A 313 -8.46 1.47 -3.70
C ALA A 313 -7.17 2.01 -4.31
N CYS A 314 -6.54 2.98 -3.64
CA CYS A 314 -5.35 3.66 -4.10
C CYS A 314 -4.10 3.18 -3.35
N VAL A 315 -2.99 3.17 -4.08
CA VAL A 315 -1.66 2.81 -3.56
C VAL A 315 -1.06 3.83 -2.58
N GLU A 316 -1.74 4.97 -2.41
CA GLU A 316 -1.41 5.94 -1.37
C GLU A 316 -2.04 5.53 -0.01
N GLY A 317 -2.60 4.32 0.10
CA GLY A 317 -3.02 3.74 1.37
C GLY A 317 -4.47 4.00 1.76
N TRP A 318 -5.34 4.33 0.80
CA TRP A 318 -6.75 4.60 1.05
C TRP A 318 -7.65 3.84 0.09
N SER A 319 -8.83 3.45 0.58
CA SER A 319 -9.85 2.83 -0.26
C SER A 319 -11.24 3.17 0.24
N THR A 320 -12.23 3.17 -0.64
CA THR A 320 -13.62 3.43 -0.30
C THR A 320 -14.57 2.68 -1.22
N LEU A 321 -15.73 2.26 -0.69
CA LEU A 321 -16.79 1.62 -1.45
C LEU A 321 -17.75 2.66 -2.02
N GLN A 322 -18.05 2.57 -3.31
CA GLN A 322 -18.91 3.53 -4.01
C GLN A 322 -19.86 2.81 -4.96
N THR A 323 -21.00 3.43 -5.27
CA THR A 323 -21.95 2.91 -6.26
C THR A 323 -21.73 3.58 -7.61
N TRP A 324 -21.20 2.84 -8.57
CA TRP A 324 -20.86 3.34 -9.91
C TRP A 324 -21.96 3.00 -10.90
N THR A 325 -22.25 3.91 -11.84
CA THR A 325 -23.22 3.65 -12.92
C THR A 325 -22.65 4.11 -14.26
N GLY A 326 -22.78 3.27 -15.29
CA GLY A 326 -22.33 3.56 -16.64
C GLY A 326 -22.53 2.39 -17.60
N VAL A 327 -21.80 2.38 -18.71
CA VAL A 327 -21.93 1.33 -19.74
C VAL A 327 -20.92 0.22 -19.46
N ARG A 328 -21.33 -1.06 -19.57
CA ARG A 328 -20.39 -2.17 -19.36
C ARG A 328 -19.33 -2.19 -20.47
N LEU A 329 -18.08 -2.50 -20.12
CA LEU A 329 -17.00 -2.58 -21.11
C LEU A 329 -17.28 -3.65 -22.20
N ALA A 330 -17.94 -4.75 -21.83
CA ALA A 330 -18.36 -5.77 -22.79
C ALA A 330 -19.39 -5.26 -23.81
N ASP A 331 -20.28 -4.33 -23.42
CA ASP A 331 -21.24 -3.70 -24.32
C ASP A 331 -20.53 -2.73 -25.28
N LEU A 332 -19.58 -1.94 -24.77
CA LEU A 332 -18.74 -1.06 -25.59
C LEU A 332 -17.86 -1.84 -26.57
N ALA A 333 -17.32 -2.99 -26.15
CA ALA A 333 -16.55 -3.87 -27.02
C ALA A 333 -17.40 -4.39 -28.18
N ARG A 334 -18.66 -4.78 -27.91
CA ARG A 334 -19.63 -5.16 -28.94
C ARG A 334 -19.97 -4.00 -29.88
N ALA A 335 -20.21 -2.80 -29.34
CA ALA A 335 -20.46 -1.61 -30.14
C ALA A 335 -19.28 -1.26 -31.06
N ALA A 336 -18.05 -1.50 -30.59
CA ALA A 336 -16.83 -1.35 -31.36
C ALA A 336 -16.56 -2.49 -32.36
N GLY A 337 -17.47 -3.46 -32.52
CA GLY A 337 -17.29 -4.60 -33.42
C GLY A 337 -16.35 -5.70 -32.91
N VAL A 338 -16.07 -5.75 -31.60
CA VAL A 338 -15.16 -6.73 -30.96
C VAL A 338 -15.90 -7.49 -29.84
N PRO A 339 -16.81 -8.44 -30.16
CA PRO A 339 -17.63 -9.13 -29.16
C PRO A 339 -16.82 -10.07 -28.23
N GLY A 340 -15.63 -10.52 -28.65
CA GLY A 340 -14.75 -11.40 -27.88
C GLY A 340 -13.36 -10.80 -27.70
N PRO A 341 -13.20 -9.66 -27.00
CA PRO A 341 -11.92 -8.98 -26.87
C PRO A 341 -10.90 -9.85 -26.11
N GLY A 342 -9.64 -9.81 -26.53
CA GLY A 342 -8.48 -10.34 -25.81
C GLY A 342 -7.96 -9.38 -24.73
N GLY A 343 -8.50 -8.16 -24.67
CA GLY A 343 -8.12 -7.10 -23.72
C GLY A 343 -8.47 -5.72 -24.28
N ALA A 344 -8.10 -4.66 -23.57
CA ALA A 344 -8.29 -3.29 -24.02
C ALA A 344 -7.20 -2.34 -23.50
N THR A 345 -6.86 -1.34 -24.30
CA THR A 345 -6.09 -0.16 -23.86
C THR A 345 -7.05 1.00 -23.64
N VAL A 346 -7.06 1.62 -22.47
CA VAL A 346 -7.91 2.76 -22.12
C VAL A 346 -7.04 4.00 -21.95
N GLY A 347 -7.28 5.03 -22.77
CA GLY A 347 -6.52 6.28 -22.75
C GLY A 347 -7.29 7.43 -22.10
N SER A 348 -6.58 8.30 -21.40
CA SER A 348 -7.06 9.54 -20.79
C SER A 348 -6.89 10.73 -21.74
N VAL A 349 -7.68 11.79 -21.54
CA VAL A 349 -7.44 13.13 -22.10
C VAL A 349 -6.13 13.72 -21.57
N GLU A 350 -5.67 13.30 -20.38
CA GLU A 350 -4.40 13.76 -19.82
C GLU A 350 -3.21 13.43 -20.74
N ALA A 351 -2.44 14.45 -21.10
CA ALA A 351 -1.39 14.33 -22.12
C ALA A 351 -0.06 13.74 -21.60
N ALA A 352 0.21 13.82 -20.29
CA ALA A 352 1.49 13.44 -19.72
C ALA A 352 1.36 12.77 -18.34
N GLY A 353 2.34 11.92 -18.02
CA GLY A 353 2.42 11.21 -16.74
C GLY A 353 2.24 9.70 -16.88
N PRO A 354 2.55 8.94 -15.81
CA PRO A 354 2.54 7.47 -15.85
C PRO A 354 1.13 6.87 -15.90
N PHE A 355 0.09 7.66 -15.67
CA PHE A 355 -1.31 7.21 -15.53
C PHE A 355 -2.23 7.64 -16.67
N THR A 356 -1.67 8.08 -17.79
CA THR A 356 -2.43 8.53 -18.98
C THR A 356 -3.11 7.38 -19.71
N ARG A 357 -2.70 6.13 -19.47
CA ARG A 357 -3.30 4.93 -20.05
C ARG A 357 -3.32 3.77 -19.09
N SER A 358 -4.25 2.85 -19.27
CA SER A 358 -4.32 1.57 -18.57
C SER A 358 -4.55 0.45 -19.58
N GLU A 359 -4.01 -0.74 -19.34
CA GLU A 359 -4.34 -1.93 -20.14
C GLU A 359 -5.14 -2.90 -19.28
N LEU A 360 -6.09 -3.56 -19.93
CA LEU A 360 -7.00 -4.51 -19.34
C LEU A 360 -6.81 -5.88 -20.01
N GLY A 361 -6.76 -6.92 -19.19
CA GLY A 361 -6.86 -8.30 -19.64
C GLY A 361 -8.26 -8.66 -20.12
N ARG A 362 -8.41 -9.81 -20.77
CA ARG A 362 -9.70 -10.31 -21.24
C ARG A 362 -10.71 -10.43 -20.10
N ALA A 363 -10.31 -11.06 -18.98
CA ALA A 363 -11.21 -11.23 -17.85
C ALA A 363 -11.70 -9.89 -17.28
N GLN A 364 -10.84 -8.87 -17.30
CA GLN A 364 -11.14 -7.51 -16.82
C GLN A 364 -12.12 -6.77 -17.75
N VAL A 365 -11.99 -6.92 -19.07
CA VAL A 365 -12.96 -6.32 -20.02
C VAL A 365 -14.31 -7.03 -19.96
N LEU A 366 -14.31 -8.36 -19.79
CA LEU A 366 -15.53 -9.17 -19.82
C LEU A 366 -16.23 -9.32 -18.47
N ALA A 367 -15.64 -8.87 -17.36
CA ALA A 367 -16.29 -8.94 -16.07
C ALA A 367 -17.58 -8.12 -16.09
N GLY A 368 -18.64 -8.67 -15.48
CA GLY A 368 -19.96 -8.04 -15.49
C GLY A 368 -19.92 -6.61 -14.97
N ASP A 369 -19.24 -6.38 -13.86
CA ASP A 369 -19.22 -5.07 -13.20
C ASP A 369 -18.10 -4.14 -13.70
N SER A 370 -17.44 -4.47 -14.81
CA SER A 370 -16.50 -3.56 -15.45
C SER A 370 -17.23 -2.50 -16.26
N LEU A 371 -17.05 -1.24 -15.89
CA LEU A 371 -17.82 -0.11 -16.37
C LEU A 371 -16.92 0.97 -16.97
N LEU A 372 -17.42 1.62 -18.01
CA LEU A 372 -17.16 3.04 -18.23
C LEU A 372 -18.22 3.82 -17.45
N ALA A 373 -17.89 4.19 -16.21
CA ALA A 373 -18.76 4.93 -15.31
C ALA A 373 -18.95 6.38 -15.78
N LEU A 374 -20.21 6.82 -15.77
CA LEU A 374 -20.63 8.20 -16.06
C LEU A 374 -21.14 8.92 -14.80
N ARG A 375 -21.53 8.13 -13.79
CA ARG A 375 -22.13 8.56 -12.53
C ARG A 375 -21.56 7.79 -11.35
N VAL A 376 -21.54 8.44 -10.18
CA VAL A 376 -21.19 7.83 -8.89
C VAL A 376 -22.21 8.27 -7.84
N ASN A 377 -22.65 7.33 -7.00
CA ASN A 377 -23.62 7.54 -5.92
C ASN A 377 -24.88 8.30 -6.36
N GLY A 378 -25.37 7.99 -7.56
CA GLY A 378 -26.58 8.60 -8.11
C GLY A 378 -26.39 10.01 -8.68
N ALA A 379 -25.19 10.57 -8.76
CA ALA A 379 -24.92 11.85 -9.43
C ALA A 379 -23.88 11.72 -10.53
N ASP A 380 -23.77 12.74 -11.38
CA ASP A 380 -22.67 12.84 -12.34
C ASP A 380 -21.31 12.85 -11.62
N LEU A 381 -20.30 12.29 -12.27
CA LEU A 381 -18.93 12.40 -11.80
C LEU A 381 -18.56 13.88 -11.67
N SER A 382 -17.85 14.25 -10.60
CA SER A 382 -17.16 15.55 -10.58
C SER A 382 -15.98 15.53 -11.55
N ARG A 383 -15.45 16.70 -11.90
CA ARG A 383 -14.21 16.80 -12.69
C ARG A 383 -13.06 16.05 -12.03
N ASP A 384 -12.92 16.13 -10.71
CA ASP A 384 -11.86 15.43 -9.97
C ASP A 384 -12.02 13.91 -9.97
N HIS A 385 -13.26 13.42 -10.06
CA HIS A 385 -13.57 11.99 -10.18
C HIS A 385 -13.66 11.50 -11.63
N GLY A 386 -13.30 12.33 -12.61
CA GLY A 386 -13.12 11.89 -13.99
C GLY A 386 -14.26 12.21 -14.94
N PHE A 387 -15.12 13.20 -14.65
CA PHE A 387 -16.08 13.71 -15.63
C PHE A 387 -15.41 13.97 -16.99
N PRO A 388 -15.97 13.55 -18.12
CA PRO A 388 -17.33 13.02 -18.27
C PRO A 388 -17.46 11.50 -18.10
N ALA A 389 -16.34 10.76 -18.10
CA ALA A 389 -16.33 9.31 -18.03
C ALA A 389 -15.04 8.77 -17.36
N ARG A 390 -15.22 7.74 -16.53
CA ARG A 390 -14.15 7.06 -15.80
C ARG A 390 -14.23 5.55 -15.97
N LEU A 391 -13.09 4.90 -16.16
CA LEU A 391 -12.98 3.45 -16.08
C LEU A 391 -13.11 2.96 -14.63
N ILE A 392 -13.99 1.99 -14.38
CA ILE A 392 -14.13 1.29 -13.09
C ILE A 392 -14.14 -0.22 -13.34
N VAL A 393 -13.18 -0.94 -12.76
CA VAL A 393 -13.02 -2.39 -12.93
C VAL A 393 -12.83 -3.06 -11.57
N PRO A 394 -13.56 -4.15 -11.28
CA PRO A 394 -13.43 -4.89 -10.02
C PRO A 394 -12.01 -5.34 -9.73
N ALA A 395 -11.59 -5.22 -8.47
CA ALA A 395 -10.30 -5.69 -7.97
C ALA A 395 -9.04 -5.08 -8.62
N LEU A 396 -9.14 -3.98 -9.38
CA LEU A 396 -7.96 -3.31 -9.95
C LEU A 396 -7.40 -2.22 -9.02
N PRO A 397 -6.08 -1.93 -9.13
CA PRO A 397 -5.50 -0.73 -8.56
C PRO A 397 -6.22 0.54 -8.99
N GLY A 398 -6.39 1.50 -8.09
CA GLY A 398 -7.09 2.76 -8.36
C GLY A 398 -6.44 3.57 -9.49
N VAL A 399 -5.13 3.45 -9.66
CA VAL A 399 -4.37 4.06 -10.77
C VAL A 399 -4.73 3.48 -12.15
N HIS A 400 -5.26 2.25 -12.20
CA HIS A 400 -5.75 1.62 -13.42
C HIS A 400 -7.20 1.99 -13.75
N ASN A 401 -7.90 2.63 -12.82
CA ASN A 401 -9.28 3.10 -13.00
C ASN A 401 -9.26 4.52 -13.60
N THR A 402 -8.77 4.58 -14.84
CA THR A 402 -8.46 5.79 -15.63
C THR A 402 -9.59 6.81 -15.60
N LYS A 403 -9.22 8.06 -15.29
CA LYS A 403 -10.12 9.22 -15.32
C LYS A 403 -10.02 9.97 -16.64
N TRP A 404 -11.07 10.73 -16.96
CA TRP A 404 -11.13 11.55 -18.16
C TRP A 404 -10.88 10.70 -19.40
N VAL A 405 -11.59 9.57 -19.51
CA VAL A 405 -11.36 8.62 -20.60
C VAL A 405 -11.62 9.31 -21.94
N ALA A 406 -10.72 9.16 -22.90
CA ALA A 406 -10.86 9.66 -24.27
C ALA A 406 -10.98 8.52 -25.27
N THR A 407 -10.26 7.42 -25.03
CA THR A 407 -10.18 6.31 -25.99
C THR A 407 -10.27 4.96 -25.29
N ILE A 408 -10.90 4.00 -25.96
CA ILE A 408 -10.81 2.58 -25.62
C ILE A 408 -10.49 1.80 -26.89
N ARG A 409 -9.30 1.20 -26.93
CA ARG A 409 -8.86 0.31 -28.01
C ARG A 409 -9.03 -1.13 -27.56
N PHE A 410 -10.03 -1.82 -28.09
CA PHE A 410 -10.20 -3.26 -27.87
C PHE A 410 -9.26 -4.06 -28.75
N ARG A 411 -8.61 -5.06 -28.18
CA ARG A 411 -7.76 -6.00 -28.91
C ARG A 411 -8.59 -7.22 -29.30
N ARG A 412 -8.56 -7.61 -30.58
CA ARG A 412 -9.20 -8.85 -31.05
C ARG A 412 -8.55 -10.06 -30.35
N GLY A 413 -9.39 -11.00 -29.92
CA GLY A 413 -9.00 -12.21 -29.20
C GLY A 413 -8.36 -13.26 -30.09
#